data_AF-A0A6J6FZ21-F1
#
_entry.id   AF-A0A6J6FZ21-F1
#
_cell.length_a   1.000
_cell.length_b   1.000
_cell.length_c   1.000
_cell.angle_alpha   90.00
_cell.angle_beta   90.00
_cell.angle_gamma   90.00
#
_symmetry.space_group_name_H-M   'P 1'
#
loop_
_entity.id
_entity.type
_entity.pdbx_description
1 polymer ?
#
loop_
_entity_poly.entity_id
_entity_poly.type
_entity_poly.pdbx_seq_one_letter_code
_entity_poly.pdbx_strand_id
1 'polypeptide(L)' 'MRVHPEDIGKVIGRNGRTAKALRTVASALARRPMRVDLLEADE' A
#
# COMPACT_ATOMS: atom_id res chain seq x y z
N MET A 1 1.10 -5.98 7.16
CA MET A 1 0.32 -4.91 6.52
C MET A 1 -1.08 -5.44 6.27
N ARG A 2 -2.11 -4.81 6.85
CA ARG A 2 -3.52 -5.09 6.56
C ARG A 2 -4.08 -3.88 5.84
N VAL A 3 -4.87 -4.11 4.81
CA VAL A 3 -5.53 -3.06 4.02
C VAL A 3 -7.03 -3.17 4.29
N HIS A 4 -7.72 -2.05 4.38
CA HIS A 4 -9.16 -2.07 4.52
C HIS A 4 -9.80 -2.54 3.21
N PRO A 5 -10.88 -3.35 3.25
CA PRO A 5 -11.48 -3.91 2.03
C PRO A 5 -11.83 -2.87 0.95
N GLU A 6 -12.20 -1.65 1.34
CA GLU A 6 -12.54 -0.57 0.41
C GLU A 6 -11.30 0.05 -0.30
N ASP A 7 -10.14 0.00 0.35
CA ASP A 7 -8.87 0.52 -0.19
C ASP A 7 -8.14 -0.48 -1.09
N ILE A 8 -8.63 -1.72 -1.17
CA ILE A 8 -8.02 -2.79 -1.97
C ILE A 8 -7.91 -2.37 -3.44
N GLY A 9 -8.98 -1.81 -4.02
CA GLY A 9 -8.98 -1.37 -5.41
C GLY A 9 -7.94 -0.28 -5.68
N LYS A 10 -7.79 0.66 -4.75
CA LYS A 10 -6.86 1.79 -4.83
C LYS A 10 -5.41 1.35 -4.74
N VAL A 11 -5.08 0.39 -3.87
CA VAL A 11 -3.69 -0.01 -3.62
C VAL A 11 -3.14 -1.03 -4.63
N ILE A 12 -4.00 -1.86 -5.25
CA ILE A 12 -3.55 -2.96 -6.13
C ILE A 12 -2.80 -2.41 -7.36
N GLY A 13 -3.31 -1.36 -8.01
CA GLY A 13 -2.78 -0.86 -9.28
C GLY A 13 -2.88 -1.89 -10.42
N ARG A 14 -2.33 -1.60 -11.60
CA ARG A 14 -2.44 -2.50 -12.77
C ARG A 14 -1.76 -3.86 -12.51
N ASN A 15 -2.55 -4.93 -12.41
CA ASN A 15 -2.14 -6.31 -12.10
C ASN A 15 -1.45 -6.49 -10.73
N GLY A 16 -1.73 -5.64 -9.74
CA GLY A 16 -1.14 -5.81 -8.39
C GLY A 16 0.32 -5.38 -8.27
N ARG A 17 0.92 -4.83 -9.35
CA ARG A 17 2.35 -4.46 -9.37
C ARG A 17 2.66 -3.37 -8.36
N THR A 18 1.78 -2.37 -8.22
CA THR A 18 1.94 -1.28 -7.25
C THR A 18 1.88 -1.81 -5.81
N ALA A 19 0.88 -2.65 -5.49
CA ALA A 19 0.79 -3.28 -4.18
C ALA A 19 2.03 -4.13 -3.86
N LYS A 20 2.60 -4.84 -4.85
CA LYS A 20 3.80 -5.65 -4.66
C LYS A 20 5.04 -4.79 -4.36
N ALA A 21 5.24 -3.71 -5.10
CA ALA A 21 6.34 -2.78 -4.86
C ALA A 21 6.22 -2.12 -3.49
N LEU A 22 5.03 -1.58 -3.17
CA LEU A 22 4.75 -0.94 -1.88
C LEU A 22 4.96 -1.91 -0.72
N ARG A 23 4.49 -3.16 -0.82
CA ARG A 23 4.71 -4.19 0.21
C ARG A 23 6.19 -4.46 0.44
N THR A 24 6.99 -4.48 -0.62
CA THR A 24 8.42 -4.76 -0.53
C THR A 24 9.13 -3.66 0.24
N VAL A 25 8.88 -2.40 -0.13
CA VAL A 25 9.46 -1.23 0.54
C VAL A 25 8.97 -1.13 1.99
N ALA A 26 7.66 -1.29 2.22
CA ALA A 26 7.10 -1.25 3.56
C ALA A 26 7.68 -2.35 4.46
N SER A 27 7.89 -3.56 3.93
CA SER A 27 8.50 -4.66 4.70
C SER A 27 9.98 -4.40 5.02
N ALA A 28 10.72 -3.75 4.11
CA ALA A 28 12.11 -3.38 4.35
C ALA A 28 12.26 -2.27 5.40
N LEU A 29 11.30 -1.35 5.48
CA LEU A 29 11.30 -0.23 6.43
C LEU A 29 10.62 -0.58 7.77
N ALA A 30 9.71 -1.56 7.79
CA ALA A 30 8.92 -1.90 8.95
C ALA A 30 9.75 -2.61 10.03
N ARG A 31 10.21 -1.85 11.02
CA ARG A 31 10.69 -2.38 12.31
C ARG A 31 9.57 -2.50 13.35
N ARG A 32 8.43 -1.82 13.11
CA ARG A 32 7.24 -1.74 13.97
C ARG A 32 6.00 -1.61 13.08
N PRO A 33 4.78 -1.93 13.58
CA PRO A 33 3.56 -1.73 12.81
C PRO A 33 3.39 -0.25 12.46
N MET A 34 3.34 0.05 11.17
CA MET A 34 3.14 1.39 10.62
C MET A 34 1.78 1.49 9.93
N ARG A 35 1.06 2.58 10.18
CA ARG A 35 -0.18 2.92 9.47
C ARG A 35 0.20 3.64 8.18
N VAL A 36 -0.42 3.25 7.08
CA VAL A 36 -0.21 3.83 5.77
C VAL A 36 -1.56 4.32 5.30
N ASP A 37 -1.69 5.63 5.19
CA ASP A 37 -2.91 6.27 4.71
C ASP A 37 -2.70 6.63 3.24
N LEU A 38 -3.60 6.13 2.38
CA LEU A 38 -3.53 6.35 0.93
C LEU A 38 -4.22 7.66 0.58
N LEU A 39 -3.44 8.74 0.52
CA LEU A 39 -3.92 10.02 0.01
C LEU A 39 -3.95 9.99 -1.52
N GLU A 40 -4.99 10.59 -2.10
CA GLU A 40 -5.03 10.85 -3.54
C GLU A 40 -4.20 12.10 -3.76
N ALA A 41 -3.07 11.94 -4.44
CA ALA A 41 -2.39 13.07 -5.04
C ALA A 41 -2.98 13.20 -6.44
N ASP A 42 -4.12 13.89 -6.55
CA ASP A 42 -4.59 14.38 -7.84
C ASP A 42 -3.87 15.71 -8.11
N GLU A 43 -2.88 15.62 -9.00
CA GLU A 43 -1.99 16.65 -9.58
C GLU A 43 -1.15 17.52 -8.62
#